data_AF-A0A959LJ32-F1
#
_entry.id   AF-A0A959LJ32-F1
#
_cell.length_a   1.000
_cell.length_b   1.000
_cell.length_c   1.000
_cell.angle_alpha   90.00
_cell.angle_beta   90.00
_cell.angle_gamma   90.00
#
_symmetry.space_group_name_H-M   'P 1'
#
loop_
_entity.id
_entity.type
_entity.pdbx_description
1 polymer ?
#
loop_
_entity_poly.entity_id
_entity_poly.type
_entity_poly.pdbx_seq_one_letter_code
_entity_poly.pdbx_strand_id
1 'polypeptide(L)'
;PFLNITATVRADDQEQGLLGLVFEPNDVTTFYIYYIARSQQFGEGVITIARYHTMTDTIDVADPNSAEILFTQPKPYTNHNAGDMAFGPDGNLYIAIGDGGGGGDPDELAQDLSQYFGKILRIYVTGVPTYTVPADNPFADDGDPTTLPEIWAYGMRNPWRMTFDRATDDIYFGEVGEGSW
;
A
#
# COMPACT_ATOMS: atom_id res chain seq x y z
N PRO A 1 -23.66 -2.62 -2.71
CA PRO A 1 -22.25 -2.64 -2.25
C PRO A 1 -21.77 -1.19 -2.11
N PHE A 2 -20.84 -0.90 -1.21
CA PHE A 2 -20.26 0.45 -1.09
C PHE A 2 -19.49 0.85 -2.35
N LEU A 3 -18.57 -0.01 -2.81
CA LEU A 3 -17.81 0.11 -4.08
C LEU A 3 -17.84 -1.24 -4.81
N ASN A 4 -17.87 -1.24 -6.16
CA ASN A 4 -17.71 -2.44 -6.97
C ASN A 4 -16.64 -2.25 -8.05
N ILE A 5 -15.51 -2.92 -7.85
CA ILE A 5 -14.34 -2.90 -8.76
C ILE A 5 -13.89 -4.32 -9.14
N THR A 6 -14.79 -5.30 -9.09
CA THR A 6 -14.46 -6.72 -9.35
C THR A 6 -13.83 -6.95 -10.73
N ALA A 7 -14.19 -6.13 -11.73
CA ALA A 7 -13.60 -6.19 -13.06
C ALA A 7 -12.13 -5.77 -13.09
N THR A 8 -11.73 -4.88 -12.17
CA THR A 8 -10.37 -4.34 -12.05
C THR A 8 -9.50 -5.24 -11.15
N VAL A 9 -10.10 -5.79 -10.09
CA VAL A 9 -9.39 -6.57 -9.08
C VAL A 9 -9.10 -7.98 -9.56
N ARG A 10 -7.83 -8.37 -9.40
CA ARG A 10 -7.35 -9.73 -9.51
C ARG A 10 -7.49 -10.43 -8.15
N ALA A 11 -8.09 -11.63 -8.17
CA ALA A 11 -8.41 -12.40 -6.97
C ALA A 11 -8.55 -13.90 -7.33
N ASP A 12 -7.76 -14.35 -8.30
CA ASP A 12 -7.79 -15.72 -8.83
C ASP A 12 -6.83 -16.65 -8.09
N ASP A 13 -5.92 -16.13 -7.26
CA ASP A 13 -4.97 -16.95 -6.51
C ASP A 13 -4.57 -16.37 -5.13
N GLN A 14 -4.07 -17.26 -4.26
CA GLN A 14 -3.49 -17.02 -2.93
C GLN A 14 -4.02 -15.78 -2.17
N GLU A 15 -3.18 -14.74 -2.04
CA GLU A 15 -3.44 -13.55 -1.22
C GLU A 15 -3.92 -12.36 -2.06
N GLN A 16 -4.31 -12.57 -3.33
CA GLN A 16 -4.74 -11.49 -4.20
C GLN A 16 -6.15 -11.01 -3.85
N GLY A 17 -6.44 -9.74 -4.10
CA GLY A 17 -7.78 -9.18 -3.93
C GLY A 17 -7.77 -7.70 -3.61
N LEU A 18 -8.87 -7.25 -2.99
CA LEU A 18 -8.95 -5.99 -2.25
C LEU A 18 -8.45 -6.27 -0.83
N LEU A 19 -7.38 -5.59 -0.41
CA LEU A 19 -6.61 -5.96 0.79
C LEU A 19 -6.66 -4.88 1.87
N GLY A 20 -6.63 -3.60 1.47
CA GLY A 20 -6.64 -2.47 2.39
C GLY A 20 -7.73 -1.46 2.06
N LEU A 21 -8.27 -0.83 3.10
CA LEU A 21 -9.13 0.34 3.00
C LEU A 21 -8.89 1.25 4.19
N VAL A 22 -8.68 2.54 3.94
CA VAL A 22 -8.62 3.57 4.98
C VAL A 22 -9.31 4.84 4.49
N PHE A 23 -10.08 5.49 5.37
CA PHE A 23 -10.67 6.81 5.07
C PHE A 23 -9.66 7.92 5.38
N GLU A 24 -9.75 9.02 4.63
CA GLU A 24 -9.02 10.25 4.94
C GLU A 24 -9.39 10.75 6.36
N PRO A 25 -8.42 11.17 7.18
CA PRO A 25 -8.71 11.73 8.49
C PRO A 25 -9.59 12.99 8.36
N ASN A 26 -10.72 12.98 9.08
CA ASN A 26 -11.71 14.07 9.08
C ASN A 26 -12.48 14.28 7.77
N ASP A 27 -12.28 13.45 6.75
CA ASP A 27 -13.10 13.43 5.54
C ASP A 27 -13.54 12.00 5.19
N VAL A 28 -14.78 11.67 5.56
CA VAL A 28 -15.35 10.34 5.28
C VAL A 28 -15.81 10.18 3.83
N THR A 29 -15.73 11.23 3.01
CA THR A 29 -16.06 11.15 1.58
C THR A 29 -14.88 10.72 0.74
N THR A 30 -13.66 10.78 1.28
CA THR A 30 -12.42 10.40 0.60
C THR A 30 -11.84 9.16 1.28
N PHE A 31 -11.43 8.17 0.48
CA PHE A 31 -10.84 6.95 1.00
C PHE A 31 -9.82 6.36 0.02
N TYR A 32 -8.94 5.52 0.56
CA TYR A 32 -7.85 4.88 -0.13
C TYR A 32 -8.04 3.38 -0.07
N ILE A 33 -7.79 2.70 -1.19
CA ILE A 33 -7.82 1.25 -1.27
C ILE A 33 -6.50 0.69 -1.76
N TYR A 34 -6.12 -0.45 -1.22
CA TYR A 34 -5.00 -1.27 -1.68
C TYR A 34 -5.57 -2.54 -2.29
N TYR A 35 -5.24 -2.82 -3.55
CA TYR A 35 -5.69 -4.03 -4.22
C TYR A 35 -4.68 -4.53 -5.26
N ILE A 36 -4.82 -5.79 -5.66
CA ILE A 36 -4.09 -6.35 -6.80
C ILE A 36 -4.92 -6.14 -8.06
N ALA A 37 -4.43 -5.32 -9.00
CA ALA A 37 -5.07 -5.08 -10.28
C ALA A 37 -4.79 -6.20 -11.29
N ARG A 38 -5.77 -6.51 -12.14
CA ARG A 38 -5.56 -7.34 -13.32
C ARG A 38 -4.63 -6.63 -14.30
N SER A 39 -3.72 -7.37 -14.91
CA SER A 39 -2.85 -6.87 -15.97
C SER A 39 -2.70 -7.93 -17.06
N GLN A 40 -2.68 -7.49 -18.31
CA GLN A 40 -2.33 -8.36 -19.45
C GLN A 40 -0.81 -8.52 -19.60
N GLN A 41 -0.04 -7.58 -19.04
CA GLN A 41 1.42 -7.58 -19.11
C GLN A 41 2.05 -8.33 -17.93
N PHE A 42 1.44 -8.24 -16.76
CA PHE A 42 1.99 -8.79 -15.51
C PHE A 42 1.13 -9.93 -15.01
N GLY A 43 1.66 -11.14 -15.18
CA GLY A 43 0.97 -12.41 -14.98
C GLY A 43 0.47 -12.65 -13.56
N GLU A 44 1.03 -11.99 -12.54
CA GLU A 44 0.61 -12.09 -11.14
C GLU A 44 -0.18 -10.86 -10.65
N GLY A 45 -0.48 -9.94 -11.55
CA GLY A 45 -1.15 -8.69 -11.24
C GLY A 45 -0.19 -7.59 -10.77
N VAL A 46 -0.79 -6.49 -10.33
CA VAL A 46 -0.08 -5.25 -10.01
C VAL A 46 -0.64 -4.70 -8.70
N ILE A 47 0.19 -4.54 -7.68
CA ILE A 47 -0.18 -3.79 -6.47
C ILE A 47 -0.60 -2.40 -6.90
N THR A 48 -1.77 -1.96 -6.45
CA THR A 48 -2.33 -0.66 -6.79
C THR A 48 -2.89 0.01 -5.55
N ILE A 49 -2.42 1.22 -5.28
CA ILE A 49 -2.97 2.11 -4.26
C ILE A 49 -3.73 3.20 -4.98
N ALA A 50 -5.02 3.33 -4.66
CA ALA A 50 -5.89 4.28 -5.33
C ALA A 50 -6.75 5.05 -4.33
N ARG A 51 -6.93 6.35 -4.57
CA ARG A 51 -7.94 7.18 -3.93
C ARG A 51 -9.27 7.06 -4.67
N TYR A 52 -10.35 7.10 -3.92
CA TYR A 52 -11.73 7.19 -4.39
C TYR A 52 -12.50 8.20 -3.56
N HIS A 53 -13.63 8.63 -4.12
CA HIS A 53 -14.60 9.48 -3.45
C HIS A 53 -15.98 8.82 -3.38
N THR A 54 -16.78 9.21 -2.40
CA THR A 54 -18.21 8.89 -2.36
C THR A 54 -18.98 9.65 -3.43
N MET A 55 -20.18 9.19 -3.76
CA MET A 55 -21.10 9.95 -4.60
C MET A 55 -21.40 11.32 -3.98
N THR A 56 -21.72 12.32 -4.81
CA THR A 56 -21.97 13.68 -4.33
C THR A 56 -23.23 13.82 -3.48
N ASP A 57 -24.18 12.90 -3.63
CA ASP A 57 -25.47 12.89 -2.95
C ASP A 57 -25.56 11.88 -1.80
N THR A 58 -24.55 11.03 -1.61
CA THR A 58 -24.51 10.05 -0.50
C THR A 58 -23.11 9.60 -0.13
N ILE A 59 -22.86 9.44 1.18
CA ILE A 59 -21.62 8.88 1.72
C ILE A 59 -21.64 7.34 1.79
N ASP A 60 -22.79 6.70 1.57
CA ASP A 60 -22.94 5.24 1.68
C ASP A 60 -22.58 4.49 0.40
N VAL A 61 -22.22 5.21 -0.67
CA VAL A 61 -21.87 4.67 -1.98
C VAL A 61 -20.66 5.42 -2.55
N ALA A 62 -19.64 4.66 -2.96
CA ALA A 62 -18.49 5.17 -3.69
C ALA A 62 -18.81 5.43 -5.17
N ASP A 63 -18.23 6.47 -5.76
CA ASP A 63 -18.22 6.63 -7.21
C ASP A 63 -17.14 5.72 -7.82
N PRO A 64 -17.49 4.64 -8.53
CA PRO A 64 -16.49 3.74 -9.13
C PRO A 64 -15.63 4.42 -10.21
N ASN A 65 -16.04 5.59 -10.71
CA ASN A 65 -15.29 6.35 -11.71
C ASN A 65 -14.36 7.40 -11.10
N SER A 66 -14.36 7.57 -9.79
CA SER A 66 -13.49 8.53 -9.06
C SER A 66 -12.08 8.02 -8.80
N ALA A 67 -11.71 6.87 -9.37
CA ALA A 67 -10.43 6.22 -9.12
C ALA A 67 -9.25 7.09 -9.54
N GLU A 68 -8.36 7.36 -8.59
CA GLU A 68 -7.10 8.06 -8.80
C GLU A 68 -5.95 7.23 -8.29
N ILE A 69 -5.09 6.78 -9.21
CA ILE A 69 -3.98 5.90 -8.86
C ILE A 69 -2.84 6.72 -8.27
N LEU A 70 -2.47 6.42 -7.02
CA LEU A 70 -1.31 7.05 -6.37
C LEU A 70 -0.01 6.43 -6.89
N PHE A 71 0.11 5.10 -6.83
CA PHE A 71 1.21 4.36 -7.43
C PHE A 71 0.85 2.89 -7.68
N THR A 72 1.71 2.22 -8.44
CA THR A 72 1.58 0.81 -8.79
C THR A 72 2.92 0.07 -8.75
N GLN A 73 2.92 -1.21 -8.39
CA GLN A 73 4.09 -2.08 -8.42
C GLN A 73 3.72 -3.46 -9.01
N PRO A 74 4.25 -3.85 -10.18
CA PRO A 74 4.05 -5.18 -10.76
C PRO A 74 4.57 -6.29 -9.84
N LYS A 75 3.79 -7.36 -9.64
CA LYS A 75 4.15 -8.45 -8.73
C LYS A 75 4.99 -9.56 -9.39
N PRO A 76 6.00 -10.11 -8.68
CA PRO A 76 6.70 -11.31 -9.12
C PRO A 76 5.96 -12.61 -8.78
N TYR A 77 5.24 -12.68 -7.64
CA TYR A 77 4.47 -13.86 -7.21
C TYR A 77 3.05 -13.49 -6.72
N THR A 78 2.22 -14.47 -6.36
CA THR A 78 0.82 -14.24 -5.94
C THR A 78 0.61 -13.96 -4.46
N ASN A 79 1.63 -14.20 -3.62
CA ASN A 79 1.59 -14.07 -2.16
C ASN A 79 2.51 -12.96 -1.62
N HIS A 80 2.47 -12.76 -0.31
CA HIS A 80 3.11 -11.67 0.44
C HIS A 80 2.66 -10.29 -0.07
N ASN A 81 1.34 -10.13 -0.18
CA ASN A 81 0.75 -8.90 -0.68
C ASN A 81 0.61 -7.82 0.40
N ALA A 82 0.60 -8.20 1.69
CA ALA A 82 0.27 -7.34 2.81
C ALA A 82 -0.99 -6.49 2.50
N GLY A 83 -0.86 -5.17 2.53
CA GLY A 83 -1.88 -4.24 2.04
C GLY A 83 -2.60 -3.45 3.12
N ASP A 84 -2.17 -3.52 4.38
CA ASP A 84 -2.73 -2.64 5.40
C ASP A 84 -2.24 -1.20 5.23
N MET A 85 -3.11 -0.27 5.59
CA MET A 85 -2.85 1.16 5.48
C MET A 85 -3.40 1.87 6.70
N ALA A 86 -2.66 2.85 7.18
CA ALA A 86 -3.08 3.67 8.31
C ALA A 86 -2.57 5.10 8.15
N PHE A 87 -3.40 6.06 8.53
CA PHE A 87 -2.91 7.42 8.74
C PHE A 87 -2.21 7.50 10.10
N GLY A 88 -0.99 8.04 10.08
CA GLY A 88 -0.24 8.35 11.29
C GLY A 88 -0.77 9.61 12.00
N PRO A 89 -0.36 9.84 13.25
CA PRO A 89 -0.69 11.06 14.00
C PRO A 89 -0.09 12.32 13.39
N ASP A 90 0.89 12.16 12.50
CA ASP A 90 1.53 13.20 11.70
C ASP A 90 0.74 13.56 10.42
N GLY A 91 -0.38 12.88 10.15
CA GLY A 91 -1.24 13.12 8.99
C GLY A 91 -0.76 12.47 7.69
N ASN A 92 0.29 11.63 7.74
CA ASN A 92 0.77 10.90 6.57
C ASN A 92 0.10 9.54 6.44
N LEU A 93 -0.04 9.06 5.21
CA LEU A 93 -0.51 7.72 4.90
C LEU A 93 0.67 6.76 4.93
N TYR A 94 0.58 5.75 5.80
CA TYR A 94 1.52 4.64 5.88
C TYR A 94 0.95 3.41 5.19
N ILE A 95 1.77 2.72 4.41
CA ILE A 95 1.35 1.63 3.52
C ILE A 95 2.29 0.44 3.69
N ALA A 96 1.74 -0.72 4.04
CA ALA A 96 2.50 -1.95 4.25
C ALA A 96 2.50 -2.83 2.99
N ILE A 97 3.69 -3.12 2.46
CA ILE A 97 3.90 -3.95 1.27
C ILE A 97 4.85 -5.10 1.61
N GLY A 98 4.44 -6.34 1.31
CA GLY A 98 5.30 -7.52 1.49
C GLY A 98 6.41 -7.62 0.44
N ASP A 99 7.32 -8.56 0.61
CA ASP A 99 8.55 -8.74 -0.19
C ASP A 99 8.31 -9.14 -1.66
N GLY A 100 7.05 -9.31 -2.07
CA GLY A 100 6.68 -9.69 -3.43
C GLY A 100 6.33 -11.16 -3.57
N GLY A 101 6.64 -11.98 -2.57
CA GLY A 101 6.23 -13.38 -2.45
C GLY A 101 7.37 -14.38 -2.63
N GLY A 102 7.00 -15.66 -2.64
CA GLY A 102 7.97 -16.75 -2.64
C GLY A 102 8.55 -17.04 -1.24
N GLY A 103 8.96 -18.28 -1.01
CA GLY A 103 9.59 -18.67 0.26
C GLY A 103 11.03 -18.15 0.34
N GLY A 104 11.38 -17.51 1.45
CA GLY A 104 12.74 -17.01 1.71
C GLY A 104 13.20 -15.81 0.90
N ASP A 105 12.28 -14.95 0.40
CA ASP A 105 12.57 -13.76 -0.43
C ASP A 105 13.55 -14.08 -1.59
N PRO A 106 13.13 -14.94 -2.55
CA PRO A 106 14.04 -15.51 -3.55
C PRO A 106 14.67 -14.48 -4.49
N ASP A 107 14.04 -13.31 -4.62
CA ASP A 107 14.51 -12.20 -5.46
C ASP A 107 15.18 -11.08 -4.63
N GLU A 108 15.35 -11.29 -3.31
CA GLU A 108 16.00 -10.38 -2.36
C GLU A 108 15.41 -8.96 -2.35
N LEU A 109 14.10 -8.84 -2.62
CA LEU A 109 13.45 -7.55 -2.87
C LEU A 109 13.17 -6.78 -1.59
N ALA A 110 13.12 -7.45 -0.43
CA ALA A 110 12.92 -6.76 0.84
C ALA A 110 14.08 -5.81 1.17
N GLN A 111 15.30 -6.14 0.72
CA GLN A 111 16.50 -5.32 0.90
C GLN A 111 16.76 -4.36 -0.27
N ASP A 112 16.18 -4.60 -1.45
CA ASP A 112 16.29 -3.69 -2.60
C ASP A 112 15.51 -2.39 -2.35
N LEU A 113 16.23 -1.27 -2.24
CA LEU A 113 15.67 0.06 -2.00
C LEU A 113 15.11 0.72 -3.27
N SER A 114 15.33 0.13 -4.45
CA SER A 114 14.79 0.61 -5.73
C SER A 114 13.38 0.09 -6.03
N GLN A 115 12.81 -0.71 -5.12
CA GLN A 115 11.47 -1.28 -5.25
C GLN A 115 10.67 -1.17 -3.95
N TYR A 116 9.34 -1.16 -4.08
CA TYR A 116 8.42 -1.01 -2.94
C TYR A 116 8.21 -2.28 -2.11
N PHE A 117 8.87 -3.39 -2.43
CA PHE A 117 8.66 -4.68 -1.79
C PHE A 117 9.32 -4.80 -0.43
N GLY A 118 8.61 -5.36 0.55
CA GLY A 118 9.11 -5.56 1.90
C GLY A 118 9.32 -4.25 2.64
N LYS A 119 8.45 -3.27 2.41
CA LYS A 119 8.54 -1.88 2.89
C LYS A 119 7.31 -1.46 3.68
N ILE A 120 7.52 -0.56 4.64
CA ILE A 120 6.50 0.39 5.07
C ILE A 120 6.82 1.67 4.31
N LEU A 121 5.88 2.15 3.52
CA LEU A 121 5.97 3.45 2.85
C LEU A 121 5.29 4.52 3.68
N ARG A 122 5.73 5.77 3.57
CA ARG A 122 5.11 6.95 4.17
C ARG A 122 5.01 8.06 3.12
N ILE A 123 3.78 8.46 2.81
CA ILE A 123 3.48 9.51 1.84
C ILE A 123 2.52 10.54 2.43
N TYR A 124 2.67 11.80 2.02
CA TYR A 124 1.67 12.83 2.30
C TYR A 124 0.73 12.94 1.11
N VAL A 125 -0.53 12.55 1.29
CA VAL A 125 -1.52 12.54 0.20
C VAL A 125 -2.03 13.97 -0.05
N THR A 126 -1.52 14.62 -1.08
CA THR A 126 -1.87 16.02 -1.41
C THR A 126 -2.66 16.12 -2.70
N GLY A 127 -3.91 16.56 -2.60
CA GLY A 127 -4.70 16.91 -3.76
C GLY A 127 -4.90 15.76 -4.75
N VAL A 128 -5.63 16.04 -5.82
CA VAL A 128 -6.03 15.09 -6.87
C VAL A 128 -5.10 15.19 -8.08
N PRO A 129 -4.44 14.11 -8.59
CA PRO A 129 -4.45 12.70 -8.18
C PRO A 129 -3.16 12.21 -7.47
N THR A 130 -2.36 13.10 -6.87
CA THR A 130 -0.96 12.78 -6.48
C THR A 130 -0.72 12.75 -4.96
N TYR A 131 0.54 12.51 -4.60
CA TYR A 131 1.08 12.62 -3.26
C TYR A 131 2.43 13.35 -3.32
N THR A 132 2.90 13.79 -2.15
CA THR A 132 4.28 14.24 -1.95
C THR A 132 4.98 13.33 -0.96
N VAL A 133 6.30 13.24 -1.07
CA VAL A 133 7.11 12.54 -0.08
C VAL A 133 7.46 13.49 1.06
N PRO A 134 7.18 13.14 2.33
CA PRO A 134 7.64 13.94 3.46
C PRO A 134 9.16 14.08 3.48
N ALA A 135 9.65 15.31 3.66
CA ALA A 135 11.09 15.60 3.63
C ALA A 135 11.88 14.97 4.80
N ASP A 136 11.19 14.53 5.84
CA ASP A 136 11.75 13.80 6.98
C ASP A 136 11.70 12.27 6.82
N ASN A 137 11.30 11.75 5.64
CA ASN A 137 11.51 10.33 5.35
C ASN A 137 13.02 10.02 5.33
N PRO A 138 13.43 8.83 5.81
CA PRO A 138 14.84 8.48 5.98
C PRO A 138 15.64 8.46 4.67
N PHE A 139 14.97 8.30 3.52
CA PHE A 139 15.58 8.23 2.21
C PHE A 139 15.18 9.37 1.27
N ALA A 140 14.50 10.42 1.76
CA ALA A 140 14.04 11.51 0.90
C ALA A 140 15.19 12.29 0.22
N ASP A 141 16.34 12.40 0.91
CA ASP A 141 17.51 13.17 0.49
C ASP A 141 18.82 12.38 0.73
N ASP A 142 18.82 11.07 0.50
CA ASP A 142 19.99 10.20 0.73
C ASP A 142 21.12 10.38 -0.31
N GLY A 143 20.81 11.05 -1.43
CA GLY A 143 21.75 11.32 -2.53
C GLY A 143 21.86 10.19 -3.56
N ASP A 144 21.12 9.09 -3.40
CA ASP A 144 21.04 8.00 -4.37
C ASP A 144 19.74 8.12 -5.20
N PRO A 145 19.81 8.42 -6.51
CA PRO A 145 18.63 8.58 -7.34
C PRO A 145 17.86 7.27 -7.59
N THR A 146 18.40 6.12 -7.15
CA THR A 146 17.75 4.81 -7.28
C THR A 146 16.96 4.39 -6.05
N THR A 147 17.22 5.01 -4.90
CA THR A 147 16.44 4.77 -3.68
C THR A 147 15.06 5.40 -3.79
N LEU A 148 14.02 4.64 -3.44
CA LEU A 148 12.66 5.17 -3.40
C LEU A 148 12.46 6.02 -2.13
N PRO A 149 12.20 7.34 -2.28
CA PRO A 149 12.12 8.26 -1.14
C PRO A 149 10.87 8.04 -0.26
N GLU A 150 9.86 7.30 -0.75
CA GLU A 150 8.67 6.90 0.00
C GLU A 150 8.97 5.93 1.16
N ILE A 151 10.13 5.26 1.16
CA ILE A 151 10.46 4.22 2.14
C ILE A 151 10.59 4.85 3.54
N TRP A 152 9.81 4.32 4.49
CA TRP A 152 9.93 4.62 5.92
C TRP A 152 10.70 3.53 6.66
N ALA A 153 10.42 2.27 6.33
CA ALA A 153 11.13 1.10 6.85
C ALA A 153 11.22 0.02 5.77
N TYR A 154 12.21 -0.86 5.88
CA TYR A 154 12.47 -1.92 4.91
C TYR A 154 12.95 -3.22 5.57
N GLY A 155 12.93 -4.32 4.81
CA GLY A 155 13.39 -5.64 5.26
C GLY A 155 12.30 -6.54 5.84
N MET A 156 11.03 -6.23 5.57
CA MET A 156 9.90 -7.07 5.98
C MET A 156 9.57 -8.12 4.91
N ARG A 157 9.01 -9.24 5.33
CA ARG A 157 8.53 -10.34 4.47
C ARG A 157 7.06 -10.14 4.11
N ASN A 158 6.17 -10.05 5.10
CA ASN A 158 4.74 -9.85 4.90
C ASN A 158 4.09 -9.12 6.10
N PRO A 159 4.22 -7.77 6.17
CA PRO A 159 3.68 -6.95 7.25
C PRO A 159 2.15 -6.81 7.10
N TRP A 160 1.41 -7.77 7.66
CA TRP A 160 -0.02 -7.97 7.37
C TRP A 160 -0.95 -6.90 7.96
N ARG A 161 -0.65 -6.37 9.15
CA ARG A 161 -1.53 -5.39 9.83
C ARG A 161 -0.73 -4.43 10.68
N MET A 162 -1.10 -3.15 10.64
CA MET A 162 -0.39 -2.02 11.21
C MET A 162 -1.33 -1.12 12.01
N THR A 163 -0.82 -0.50 13.07
CA THR A 163 -1.56 0.46 13.89
C THR A 163 -0.61 1.43 14.58
N PHE A 164 -1.14 2.59 14.98
CA PHE A 164 -0.42 3.54 15.82
C PHE A 164 -0.93 3.47 17.25
N ASP A 165 -0.01 3.42 18.22
CA ASP A 165 -0.34 3.61 19.62
C ASP A 165 -0.72 5.08 19.86
N ARG A 166 -1.93 5.30 20.37
CA ARG A 166 -2.49 6.64 20.60
C ARG A 166 -1.84 7.39 21.76
N ALA A 167 -1.07 6.71 22.61
CA ALA A 167 -0.41 7.30 23.76
C ALA A 167 1.02 7.73 23.45
N THR A 168 1.71 7.00 22.57
CA THR A 168 3.13 7.21 22.26
C THR A 168 3.41 7.60 20.82
N ASP A 169 2.41 7.51 19.94
CA ASP A 169 2.54 7.70 18.49
C ASP A 169 3.45 6.67 17.80
N ASP A 170 3.80 5.59 18.50
CA ASP A 170 4.61 4.50 17.94
C ASP A 170 3.81 3.65 16.95
N ILE A 171 4.48 3.24 15.88
CA ILE A 171 3.93 2.30 14.89
C ILE A 171 4.19 0.85 15.33
N TYR A 172 3.14 0.04 15.31
CA TYR A 172 3.21 -1.40 15.54
C TYR A 172 2.65 -2.12 14.32
N PHE A 173 3.31 -3.20 13.90
CA PHE A 173 2.80 -4.08 12.86
C PHE A 173 3.06 -5.55 13.18
N GLY A 174 2.16 -6.41 12.68
CA GLY A 174 2.30 -7.86 12.72
C GLY A 174 3.00 -8.34 11.45
N GLU A 175 4.11 -9.06 11.64
CA GLU A 175 4.94 -9.61 10.57
C GLU A 175 4.75 -11.13 10.46
N VAL A 176 4.43 -11.63 9.26
CA VAL A 176 4.30 -13.08 9.03
C VAL A 176 5.64 -13.65 8.58
N GLY A 177 6.34 -14.29 9.54
CA GLY A 177 7.62 -14.97 9.29
C GLY A 177 7.51 -16.25 8.45
N GLU A 178 8.67 -16.86 8.21
CA GLU A 178 8.79 -18.13 7.48
C GLU A 178 8.63 -19.34 8.41
N GLY A 179 8.35 -20.52 7.85
CA GLY A 179 8.18 -21.77 8.60
C GLY A 179 9.43 -22.25 9.37
N SER A 180 10.61 -21.72 9.06
CA SER A 180 11.86 -21.96 9.80
C SER A 180 12.81 -20.77 9.68
N TRP A 181 13.44 -20.41 10.79
CA TRP A 181 14.45 -19.36 10.93
C TRP A 181 15.87 -19.88 10.74
#